data_AF-A0A8H4NM75-F1
#
_entry.id   AF-A0A8H4NM75-F1
#
_cell.length_a   1.000
_cell.length_b   1.000
_cell.length_c   1.000
_cell.angle_alpha   90.00
_cell.angle_beta   90.00
_cell.angle_gamma   90.00
#
_symmetry.space_group_name_H-M   'P 1'
#
loop_
_entity.id
_entity.type
_entity.pdbx_description
1 polymer ?
#
loop_
_entity_poly.entity_id
_entity_poly.type
_entity_poly.pdbx_seq_one_letter_code
_entity_poly.pdbx_strand_id
1 'polypeptide(L)'
;MLDDTADMASIDALGARHRQAFVQALMRVMETDVAERTFAEIIDGLPTIESYQDFHWPQEGHPATQHLEVPPPDSPHDTSQWDGYRHPTAFCHSFYVAVERYPNGDADTVGYWAEAKIFGGVFIFDRGESESECNELYLHASRRVGPFTIFPLTTDQFQRFVDFLLGDTEKPTVSRSPLPFRATSENRWRWHSWDTIARYHIFRDKYERSVRPTKPTGGVKSSIDWPEIADELYLIGAMHDYWDSQPVDKDKVWEALEHLQQITPSSPVWSNRNAHTWTKNLFE
;
A
#
# COMPACT_ATOMS: atom_id res chain seq x y z
N MET A 1 -32.17 -15.39 -15.24
CA MET A 1 -32.56 -13.98 -15.10
C MET A 1 -32.30 -13.63 -13.66
N LEU A 2 -31.09 -13.14 -13.39
CA LEU A 2 -30.70 -12.63 -12.09
C LEU A 2 -31.05 -11.15 -12.08
N ASP A 3 -31.66 -10.73 -10.99
CA ASP A 3 -32.12 -9.37 -10.73
C ASP A 3 -30.89 -8.46 -10.52
N ASP A 4 -30.35 -7.95 -11.63
CA ASP A 4 -29.22 -7.03 -11.68
C ASP A 4 -29.67 -5.58 -11.39
N THR A 5 -30.31 -5.39 -10.25
CA THR A 5 -30.43 -4.08 -9.63
C THR A 5 -29.77 -4.15 -8.26
N ALA A 6 -28.44 -4.32 -8.27
CA ALA A 6 -27.65 -3.78 -7.17
C ALA A 6 -27.95 -2.28 -7.14
N ASP A 7 -28.86 -1.88 -6.26
CA ASP A 7 -29.20 -0.50 -5.99
C ASP A 7 -27.88 0.22 -5.75
N MET A 8 -27.39 0.95 -6.76
CA MET A 8 -26.18 1.75 -6.60
C MET A 8 -26.54 2.81 -5.58
N ALA A 9 -26.18 2.55 -4.32
CA ALA A 9 -26.49 3.42 -3.22
C ALA A 9 -25.93 4.81 -3.56
N SER A 10 -26.84 5.72 -3.93
CA SER A 10 -26.47 7.09 -4.21
C SER A 10 -25.88 7.71 -2.95
N ILE A 11 -24.96 8.65 -3.11
CA ILE A 11 -24.47 9.47 -1.99
C ILE A 11 -25.62 10.15 -1.22
N ASP A 12 -26.78 10.32 -1.87
CA ASP A 12 -27.99 10.87 -1.26
C ASP A 12 -28.63 9.93 -0.23
N ALA A 13 -28.22 8.66 -0.16
CA ALA A 13 -28.57 7.75 0.93
C ALA A 13 -27.90 8.14 2.25
N LEU A 14 -26.82 8.94 2.22
CA LEU A 14 -26.17 9.46 3.41
C LEU A 14 -26.97 10.64 3.99
N GLY A 15 -27.22 10.61 5.30
CA GLY A 15 -27.76 11.77 6.00
C GLY A 15 -26.90 13.02 5.79
N ALA A 16 -27.52 14.21 5.80
CA ALA A 16 -26.87 15.46 5.40
C ALA A 16 -25.49 15.71 6.05
N ARG A 17 -25.34 15.39 7.34
CA ARG A 17 -24.06 15.52 8.06
C ARG A 17 -22.97 14.59 7.51
N HIS A 18 -23.29 13.31 7.26
CA HIS A 18 -22.34 12.35 6.71
C HIS A 18 -21.99 12.70 5.26
N ARG A 19 -22.98 13.10 4.46
CA ARG A 19 -22.75 13.58 3.09
C ARG A 19 -21.82 14.78 3.06
N GLN A 20 -22.03 15.77 3.94
CA GLN A 20 -21.18 16.95 4.03
C GLN A 20 -19.74 16.58 4.43
N ALA A 21 -19.57 15.72 5.45
CA ALA A 21 -18.26 15.27 5.88
C ALA A 21 -17.52 14.50 4.76
N PHE A 22 -18.23 13.62 4.03
CA PHE A 22 -17.66 12.89 2.90
C PHE A 22 -17.23 13.82 1.76
N VAL A 23 -18.09 14.77 1.35
CA VAL A 23 -17.75 15.72 0.28
C VAL A 23 -16.55 16.56 0.68
N GLN A 24 -16.49 17.04 1.93
CA GLN A 24 -15.33 17.77 2.43
C GLN A 24 -14.06 16.91 2.38
N ALA A 25 -14.12 15.67 2.87
CA ALA A 25 -12.98 14.75 2.85
C ALA A 25 -12.48 14.49 1.43
N LEU A 26 -13.40 14.24 0.48
CA LEU A 26 -13.07 14.03 -0.93
C LEU A 26 -12.41 15.27 -1.54
N MET A 27 -12.99 16.46 -1.34
CA MET A 27 -12.43 17.71 -1.85
C MET A 27 -11.01 17.95 -1.32
N ARG A 28 -10.77 17.70 -0.02
CA ARG A 28 -9.43 17.83 0.56
C ARG A 28 -8.40 16.91 -0.07
N VAL A 29 -8.77 15.67 -0.39
CA VAL A 29 -7.88 14.75 -1.11
C VAL A 29 -7.59 15.28 -2.52
N MET A 30 -8.63 15.75 -3.23
CA MET A 30 -8.51 16.25 -4.60
C MET A 30 -7.71 17.56 -4.70
N GLU A 31 -7.72 18.39 -3.65
CA GLU A 31 -6.95 19.64 -3.53
C GLU A 31 -5.47 19.42 -3.18
N THR A 32 -5.02 18.16 -3.03
CA THR A 32 -3.60 17.88 -2.80
C THR A 32 -2.79 17.94 -4.10
N ASP A 33 -1.56 18.47 -4.02
CA ASP A 33 -0.61 18.50 -5.15
C ASP A 33 -0.36 17.10 -5.75
N VAL A 34 -0.47 16.04 -4.93
CA VAL A 34 -0.30 14.66 -5.42
C VAL A 34 -1.50 14.21 -6.25
N ALA A 35 -2.73 14.57 -5.86
CA ALA A 35 -3.92 14.27 -6.65
C ALA A 35 -3.90 15.08 -7.96
N GLU A 36 -3.63 16.37 -7.90
CA GLU A 36 -3.54 17.24 -9.08
C GLU A 36 -2.54 16.67 -10.11
N ARG A 37 -1.30 16.38 -9.69
CA ARG A 37 -0.29 15.79 -10.58
C ARG A 37 -0.69 14.42 -11.12
N THR A 38 -1.29 13.57 -10.29
CA THR A 38 -1.72 12.23 -10.70
C THR A 38 -2.78 12.31 -11.81
N PHE A 39 -3.79 13.18 -11.67
CA PHE A 39 -4.80 13.36 -12.69
C PHE A 39 -4.28 14.09 -13.92
N ALA A 40 -3.35 15.04 -13.77
CA ALA A 40 -2.68 15.69 -14.90
C ALA A 40 -1.92 14.67 -15.78
N GLU A 41 -1.16 13.75 -15.18
CA GLU A 41 -0.50 12.66 -15.91
C GLU A 41 -1.51 11.74 -16.63
N ILE A 42 -2.64 11.41 -15.99
CA ILE A 42 -3.69 10.59 -16.63
C ILE A 42 -4.28 11.30 -17.86
N ILE A 43 -4.53 12.61 -17.76
CA ILE A 43 -5.07 13.42 -18.86
C ILE A 43 -4.05 13.53 -19.99
N ASP A 44 -2.76 13.68 -19.67
CA ASP A 44 -1.65 13.68 -20.62
C ASP A 44 -1.53 12.33 -21.36
N GLY A 45 -1.88 11.24 -20.68
CA GLY A 45 -1.85 9.89 -21.24
C GLY A 45 -0.49 9.20 -21.11
N LEU A 46 0.50 9.85 -20.48
CA LEU A 46 1.79 9.26 -20.17
C LEU A 46 2.26 9.68 -18.76
N PRO A 47 2.68 8.74 -17.89
CA PRO A 47 3.26 9.12 -16.60
C PRO A 47 4.59 9.82 -16.80
N THR A 48 4.95 10.71 -15.88
CA THR A 48 6.33 11.24 -15.82
C THR A 48 7.31 10.11 -15.52
N ILE A 49 8.59 10.29 -15.84
CA ILE A 49 9.63 9.31 -15.55
C ILE A 49 9.71 9.00 -14.05
N GLU A 50 9.52 10.01 -13.20
CA GLU A 50 9.50 9.86 -11.74
C GLU A 50 8.34 8.95 -11.33
N SER A 51 7.12 9.27 -11.80
CA SER A 51 5.93 8.46 -11.53
C SER A 51 6.00 7.06 -12.13
N TYR A 52 6.65 6.88 -13.27
CA TYR A 52 6.89 5.58 -13.87
C TYR A 52 7.85 4.74 -13.03
N GLN A 53 8.96 5.35 -12.59
CA GLN A 53 9.99 4.70 -11.77
C GLN A 53 9.53 4.34 -10.35
N ASP A 54 8.49 5.04 -9.88
CA ASP A 54 7.81 4.73 -8.63
C ASP A 54 7.26 3.29 -8.64
N PHE A 55 6.80 2.75 -9.78
CA PHE A 55 6.15 1.42 -9.87
C PHE A 55 6.86 0.43 -10.79
N HIS A 56 7.67 0.92 -11.72
CA HIS A 56 8.26 0.13 -12.79
C HIS A 56 9.77 0.30 -12.84
N TRP A 57 10.46 -0.75 -13.27
CA TRP A 57 11.85 -0.60 -13.67
C TRP A 57 11.90 0.19 -15.00
N PRO A 58 12.79 1.18 -15.17
CA PRO A 58 13.00 1.85 -16.45
C PRO A 58 13.24 0.83 -17.56
N GLN A 59 12.38 0.80 -18.56
CA GLN A 59 12.54 -0.05 -19.73
C GLN A 59 13.15 0.78 -20.84
N GLU A 60 14.26 0.31 -21.40
CA GLU A 60 14.90 0.97 -22.54
C GLU A 60 13.89 1.13 -23.69
N GLY A 61 13.82 2.34 -24.27
CA GLY A 61 12.87 2.66 -25.33
C GLY A 61 11.44 2.96 -24.86
N HIS A 62 11.12 2.94 -23.56
CA HIS A 62 9.78 3.37 -23.11
C HIS A 62 9.62 4.89 -23.22
N PRO A 63 8.52 5.42 -23.81
CA PRO A 63 8.26 6.86 -23.85
C PRO A 63 8.30 7.55 -22.48
N ALA A 64 7.82 6.92 -21.41
CA ALA A 64 7.89 7.44 -20.04
C ALA A 64 9.33 7.67 -19.54
N THR A 65 10.33 6.98 -20.10
CA THR A 65 11.74 7.21 -19.72
C THR A 65 12.32 8.52 -20.25
N GLN A 66 11.58 9.23 -21.10
CA GLN A 66 11.96 10.55 -21.62
C GLN A 66 10.95 11.64 -21.21
N HIS A 67 9.89 11.26 -20.49
CA HIS A 67 8.82 12.16 -20.09
C HIS A 67 9.13 12.83 -18.74
N LEU A 68 9.87 13.93 -18.78
CA LEU A 68 10.36 14.58 -17.55
C LEU A 68 9.25 15.32 -16.80
N GLU A 69 8.36 16.00 -17.53
CA GLU A 69 7.32 16.87 -16.98
C GLU A 69 6.07 16.77 -17.85
N VAL A 70 4.90 16.96 -17.23
CA VAL A 70 3.62 17.04 -17.95
C VAL A 70 3.59 18.35 -18.75
N PRO A 71 3.50 18.30 -20.09
CA PRO A 71 3.42 19.51 -20.90
C PRO A 71 2.09 20.26 -20.72
N PRO A 72 2.01 21.52 -21.19
CA PRO A 72 0.77 22.27 -21.16
C PRO A 72 -0.35 21.54 -21.94
N PRO A 73 -1.63 21.68 -21.54
CA PRO A 73 -2.76 20.96 -22.15
C PRO A 73 -2.90 21.10 -23.67
N ASP A 74 -2.31 22.14 -24.27
CA ASP A 74 -2.44 22.48 -25.70
C ASP A 74 -1.26 21.96 -26.56
N SER A 75 -0.32 21.20 -26.00
CA SER A 75 0.80 20.64 -26.76
C SER A 75 0.36 19.45 -27.64
N PRO A 76 0.71 19.40 -28.93
CA PRO A 76 0.36 18.26 -29.79
C PRO A 76 1.19 17.04 -29.43
N HIS A 77 0.54 15.98 -28.94
CA HIS A 77 1.16 14.69 -28.66
C HIS A 77 1.04 13.74 -29.85
N ASP A 78 2.16 13.15 -30.25
CA ASP A 78 2.18 12.05 -31.22
C ASP A 78 1.88 10.72 -30.49
N THR A 79 0.62 10.27 -30.57
CA THR A 79 0.15 9.03 -29.93
C THR A 79 0.51 7.77 -30.72
N SER A 80 1.28 7.87 -31.82
CA SER A 80 1.49 6.77 -32.76
C SER A 80 2.67 5.83 -32.42
N GLN A 81 3.55 6.19 -31.48
CA GLN A 81 4.75 5.42 -31.11
C GLN A 81 4.49 4.36 -30.01
N TRP A 82 3.43 3.57 -30.13
CA TRP A 82 3.22 2.42 -29.24
C TRP A 82 3.80 1.14 -29.85
N ASP A 83 5.01 0.76 -29.46
CA ASP A 83 5.57 -0.56 -29.73
C ASP A 83 6.23 -1.22 -28.51
N GLY A 84 5.96 -2.52 -28.36
CA GLY A 84 6.84 -3.45 -27.65
C GLY A 84 6.58 -3.65 -26.15
N TYR A 85 5.62 -4.53 -25.84
CA TYR A 85 5.57 -5.35 -24.62
C TYR A 85 5.45 -4.61 -23.27
N ARG A 86 4.25 -4.13 -22.95
CA ARG A 86 3.87 -3.72 -21.59
C ARG A 86 2.46 -4.16 -21.28
N HIS A 87 2.17 -4.27 -19.99
CA HIS A 87 0.81 -4.22 -19.47
C HIS A 87 0.02 -3.13 -20.23
N PRO A 88 -1.28 -3.31 -20.58
CA PRO A 88 -1.98 -2.46 -21.55
C PRO A 88 -1.92 -0.94 -21.30
N THR A 89 -1.51 -0.51 -20.11
CA THR A 89 -1.21 0.89 -19.77
C THR A 89 0.05 1.02 -18.90
N ALA A 90 0.77 2.14 -19.04
CA ALA A 90 1.88 2.52 -18.16
C ALA A 90 1.41 2.95 -16.76
N PHE A 91 0.11 3.24 -16.60
CA PHE A 91 -0.53 3.58 -15.34
C PHE A 91 -1.05 2.31 -14.65
N CYS A 92 -0.16 1.43 -14.17
CA CYS A 92 -0.61 0.21 -13.52
C CYS A 92 0.10 -0.07 -12.19
N HIS A 93 -0.68 -0.58 -11.23
CA HIS A 93 -0.16 -1.13 -9.99
C HIS A 93 0.35 -2.56 -10.21
N SER A 94 1.45 -2.98 -9.60
CA SER A 94 2.07 -4.31 -9.89
C SER A 94 1.18 -5.53 -9.63
N PHE A 95 0.10 -5.37 -8.86
CA PHE A 95 -0.82 -6.44 -8.47
C PHE A 95 -2.25 -6.30 -8.99
N TYR A 96 -2.65 -5.12 -9.47
CA TYR A 96 -4.01 -4.85 -9.96
C TYR A 96 -4.01 -4.71 -11.49
N VAL A 97 -3.67 -5.82 -12.11
CA VAL A 97 -3.30 -5.99 -13.52
C VAL A 97 -4.30 -6.86 -14.28
N ALA A 98 -5.37 -7.31 -13.64
CA ALA A 98 -6.32 -8.25 -14.22
C ALA A 98 -7.40 -7.55 -15.05
N VAL A 99 -6.99 -6.79 -16.08
CA VAL A 99 -7.85 -5.93 -16.92
C VAL A 99 -9.09 -6.65 -17.42
N GLU A 100 -8.95 -7.89 -17.87
CA GLU A 100 -10.06 -8.71 -18.39
C GLU A 100 -11.17 -8.99 -17.37
N ARG A 101 -10.90 -8.78 -16.07
CA ARG A 101 -11.86 -9.01 -14.98
C ARG A 101 -12.54 -7.72 -14.53
N TYR A 102 -12.04 -6.58 -14.95
CA TYR A 102 -12.47 -5.29 -14.45
C TYR A 102 -13.65 -4.78 -15.28
N PRO A 103 -14.76 -4.35 -14.65
CA PRO A 103 -15.94 -3.87 -15.37
C PRO A 103 -15.63 -2.76 -16.39
N ASN A 104 -14.66 -1.90 -16.07
CA ASN A 104 -14.22 -0.80 -16.94
C ASN A 104 -12.85 -1.06 -17.60
N GLY A 105 -12.34 -2.30 -17.55
CA GLY A 105 -11.09 -2.71 -18.17
C GLY A 105 -9.89 -1.88 -17.71
N ASP A 106 -9.19 -1.26 -18.67
CA ASP A 106 -7.97 -0.49 -18.41
C ASP A 106 -8.20 0.72 -17.49
N ALA A 107 -9.42 1.30 -17.50
CA ALA A 107 -9.74 2.44 -16.65
C ALA A 107 -9.65 2.09 -15.16
N ASP A 108 -10.04 0.86 -14.78
CA ASP A 108 -9.92 0.39 -13.40
C ASP A 108 -8.44 0.17 -13.02
N THR A 109 -7.60 -0.32 -13.95
CA THR A 109 -6.14 -0.41 -13.75
C THR A 109 -5.51 0.96 -13.53
N VAL A 110 -5.88 1.96 -14.33
CA VAL A 110 -5.47 3.36 -14.16
C VAL A 110 -5.95 3.88 -12.80
N GLY A 111 -7.18 3.55 -12.40
CA GLY A 111 -7.76 3.90 -11.11
C GLY A 111 -6.95 3.39 -9.92
N TYR A 112 -6.51 2.12 -9.96
CA TYR A 112 -5.66 1.56 -8.90
C TYR A 112 -4.27 2.17 -8.86
N TRP A 113 -3.70 2.52 -10.01
CA TRP A 113 -2.45 3.27 -10.06
C TRP A 113 -2.63 4.66 -9.43
N ALA A 114 -3.72 5.37 -9.76
CA ALA A 114 -4.03 6.69 -9.22
C ALA A 114 -4.23 6.63 -7.71
N GLU A 115 -4.98 5.66 -7.22
CA GLU A 115 -5.19 5.40 -5.80
C GLU A 115 -3.85 5.18 -5.08
N ALA A 116 -2.96 4.37 -5.66
CA ALA A 116 -1.65 4.12 -5.08
C ALA A 116 -0.69 5.32 -5.14
N LYS A 117 -0.80 6.19 -6.15
CA LYS A 117 -0.05 7.46 -6.20
C LYS A 117 -0.51 8.42 -5.12
N ILE A 118 -1.83 8.59 -4.98
CA ILE A 118 -2.46 9.57 -4.07
C ILE A 118 -2.31 9.10 -2.62
N PHE A 119 -2.71 7.87 -2.31
CA PHE A 119 -2.74 7.36 -0.94
C PHE A 119 -1.45 6.64 -0.55
N GLY A 120 -0.60 6.23 -1.49
CA GLY A 120 0.60 5.43 -1.21
C GLY A 120 0.37 3.91 -1.27
N GLY A 121 -0.84 3.49 -1.61
CA GLY A 121 -1.22 2.11 -1.86
C GLY A 121 -2.71 2.01 -2.19
N VAL A 122 -3.17 0.82 -2.54
CA VAL A 122 -4.60 0.53 -2.72
C VAL A 122 -5.20 0.12 -1.39
N PHE A 123 -6.34 0.72 -1.02
CA PHE A 123 -7.05 0.35 0.20
C PHE A 123 -7.72 -1.01 0.05
N ILE A 124 -7.53 -1.85 1.06
CA ILE A 124 -8.21 -3.15 1.19
C ILE A 124 -8.66 -3.35 2.63
N PHE A 125 -9.68 -4.18 2.82
CA PHE A 125 -10.37 -4.32 4.10
C PHE A 125 -10.30 -5.76 4.60
N ASP A 126 -10.22 -5.95 5.91
CA ASP A 126 -10.59 -7.22 6.53
C ASP A 126 -12.11 -7.38 6.44
N ARG A 127 -12.54 -8.34 5.61
CA ARG A 127 -13.94 -8.64 5.35
C ARG A 127 -14.54 -9.69 6.30
N GLY A 128 -13.73 -10.21 7.24
CA GLY A 128 -14.14 -11.26 8.16
C GLY A 128 -14.61 -12.53 7.47
N GLU A 129 -15.12 -13.46 8.26
CA GLU A 129 -15.62 -14.76 7.78
C GLU A 129 -16.86 -14.62 6.87
N SER A 130 -17.65 -13.55 7.08
CA SER A 130 -18.82 -13.27 6.23
C SER A 130 -18.46 -12.69 4.86
N GLU A 131 -17.20 -12.25 4.70
CA GLU A 131 -16.69 -11.56 3.50
C GLU A 131 -17.44 -10.27 3.14
N SER A 132 -18.17 -9.72 4.10
CA SER A 132 -18.97 -8.50 3.97
C SER A 132 -18.64 -7.45 5.02
N GLU A 133 -17.83 -7.81 6.01
CA GLU A 133 -17.43 -6.91 7.09
C GLU A 133 -16.42 -5.86 6.59
N CYS A 134 -16.07 -4.94 7.48
CA CYS A 134 -15.04 -3.93 7.27
C CYS A 134 -14.34 -3.71 8.61
N ASN A 135 -13.73 -4.77 9.12
CA ASN A 135 -13.19 -4.82 10.49
C ASN A 135 -11.93 -3.97 10.61
N GLU A 136 -11.05 -4.03 9.62
CA GLU A 136 -9.77 -3.34 9.62
C GLU A 136 -9.41 -2.82 8.22
N LEU A 137 -8.61 -1.76 8.19
CA LEU A 137 -8.14 -1.09 6.96
C LEU A 137 -6.65 -1.33 6.75
N TYR A 138 -6.31 -1.78 5.54
CA TYR A 138 -4.92 -1.98 5.13
C TYR A 138 -4.61 -1.27 3.82
N LEU A 139 -3.34 -1.00 3.60
CA LEU A 139 -2.79 -0.52 2.34
C LEU A 139 -1.94 -1.61 1.69
N HIS A 140 -2.22 -1.83 0.41
CA HIS A 140 -1.39 -2.62 -0.48
C HIS A 140 -0.55 -1.67 -1.32
N ALA A 141 0.69 -1.43 -0.90
CA ALA A 141 1.63 -0.65 -1.68
C ALA A 141 2.21 -1.51 -2.84
N SER A 142 2.75 -0.83 -3.85
CA SER A 142 3.55 -1.48 -4.91
C SER A 142 4.61 -0.57 -5.48
N ARG A 143 5.05 0.42 -4.69
CA ARG A 143 6.22 1.18 -5.10
C ARG A 143 7.39 0.23 -5.25
N ARG A 144 8.23 0.45 -6.26
CA ARG A 144 9.37 -0.39 -6.63
C ARG A 144 10.32 -0.65 -5.46
N VAL A 145 10.49 0.34 -4.58
CA VAL A 145 11.33 0.25 -3.38
C VAL A 145 10.68 -0.53 -2.23
N GLY A 146 9.44 -0.98 -2.41
CA GLY A 146 8.64 -1.64 -1.41
C GLY A 146 7.95 -0.67 -0.43
N PRO A 147 7.25 -1.24 0.56
CA PRO A 147 7.01 -2.68 0.72
C PRO A 147 5.98 -3.22 -0.28
N PHE A 148 6.11 -4.50 -0.61
CA PHE A 148 5.10 -5.29 -1.32
C PHE A 148 4.18 -6.04 -0.35
N THR A 149 4.51 -6.05 0.95
CA THR A 149 3.59 -6.48 1.99
C THR A 149 2.49 -5.47 2.21
N ILE A 150 1.34 -6.00 2.60
CA ILE A 150 0.15 -5.24 2.98
C ILE A 150 0.33 -4.80 4.44
N PHE A 151 -0.08 -3.59 4.78
CA PHE A 151 0.14 -3.06 6.11
C PHE A 151 -0.99 -2.17 6.60
N PRO A 152 -1.29 -2.18 7.92
CA PRO A 152 -2.19 -1.21 8.51
C PRO A 152 -1.50 0.14 8.66
N LEU A 153 -2.28 1.22 8.71
CA LEU A 153 -1.78 2.52 9.16
C LEU A 153 -1.44 2.47 10.65
N THR A 154 -0.40 3.19 11.06
CA THR A 154 -0.19 3.41 12.49
C THR A 154 -1.30 4.29 13.06
N THR A 155 -1.54 4.23 14.36
CA THR A 155 -2.51 5.11 15.04
C THR A 155 -2.25 6.58 14.71
N ASP A 156 -0.98 6.99 14.70
CA ASP A 156 -0.57 8.34 14.35
C ASP A 156 -0.83 8.71 12.89
N GLN A 157 -0.55 7.81 11.95
CA GLN A 157 -0.85 8.02 10.54
C GLN A 157 -2.36 8.14 10.31
N PHE A 158 -3.15 7.27 10.94
CA PHE A 158 -4.60 7.29 10.85
C PHE A 158 -5.19 8.56 11.47
N GLN A 159 -4.76 8.95 12.67
CA GLN A 159 -5.25 10.17 13.32
C GLN A 159 -4.93 11.42 12.50
N ARG A 160 -3.69 11.55 12.00
CA ARG A 160 -3.32 12.66 11.10
C ARG A 160 -4.17 12.69 9.83
N PHE A 161 -4.55 11.52 9.31
CA PHE A 161 -5.42 11.43 8.15
C PHE A 161 -6.85 11.89 8.48
N VAL A 162 -7.43 11.42 9.57
CA VAL A 162 -8.77 11.84 10.01
C VAL A 162 -8.80 13.35 10.29
N ASP A 163 -7.80 13.87 10.99
CA ASP A 163 -7.66 15.31 11.26
C ASP A 163 -7.52 16.11 9.95
N PHE A 164 -6.78 15.58 8.99
CA PHE A 164 -6.65 16.19 7.67
C PHE A 164 -7.99 16.19 6.94
N LEU A 165 -8.74 15.09 6.89
CA LEU A 165 -10.01 15.01 6.17
C LEU A 165 -11.12 15.87 6.81
N LEU A 166 -11.16 15.93 8.14
CA LEU A 166 -12.25 16.55 8.89
C LEU A 166 -11.94 17.96 9.42
N GLY A 167 -10.70 18.44 9.29
CA GLY A 167 -10.29 19.75 9.81
C GLY A 167 -11.05 20.93 9.19
N ASP A 168 -10.95 22.11 9.82
CA ASP A 168 -11.60 23.33 9.34
C ASP A 168 -10.89 23.91 8.10
N THR A 169 -11.67 24.43 7.14
CA THR A 169 -11.21 24.92 5.82
C THR A 169 -10.57 26.32 5.85
N GLU A 170 -10.66 27.05 6.97
CA GLU A 170 -10.23 28.45 7.06
C GLU A 170 -8.70 28.63 7.16
N LYS A 171 -7.92 27.56 7.32
CA LYS A 171 -6.45 27.62 7.35
C LYS A 171 -5.90 27.00 6.07
N PRO A 172 -5.09 27.70 5.26
CA PRO A 172 -4.49 27.12 4.06
C PRO A 172 -3.53 25.98 4.47
N THR A 173 -3.98 24.73 4.30
CA THR A 173 -3.25 23.51 4.68
C THR A 173 -2.38 22.94 3.56
N VAL A 174 -1.93 23.77 2.62
CA VAL A 174 -1.08 23.35 1.48
C VAL A 174 0.21 22.66 1.96
N SER A 175 0.62 22.85 3.22
CA SER A 175 1.87 22.26 3.78
C SER A 175 1.66 21.11 4.79
N ARG A 176 0.46 20.54 4.95
CA ARG A 176 0.20 19.52 6.00
C ARG A 176 -0.54 18.25 5.56
N SER A 177 -0.62 17.98 4.26
CA SER A 177 -1.22 16.73 3.77
C SER A 177 -0.42 15.51 4.28
N PRO A 178 -1.06 14.51 4.89
CA PRO A 178 -0.40 13.26 5.29
C PRO A 178 -0.22 12.28 4.12
N LEU A 179 -0.65 12.67 2.90
CA LEU A 179 -0.64 11.84 1.71
C LEU A 179 0.57 12.14 0.81
N PRO A 180 1.13 11.13 0.12
CA PRO A 180 0.80 9.71 0.23
C PRO A 180 1.38 9.06 1.50
N PHE A 181 0.70 8.03 2.02
CA PHE A 181 1.23 7.25 3.13
C PHE A 181 2.51 6.52 2.73
N ARG A 182 3.48 6.50 3.64
CA ARG A 182 4.71 5.74 3.51
C ARG A 182 4.76 4.71 4.63
N ALA A 183 4.90 3.45 4.24
CA ALA A 183 5.13 2.40 5.20
C ALA A 183 6.49 2.61 5.87
N THR A 184 6.54 2.40 7.17
CA THR A 184 7.75 2.48 7.99
C THR A 184 7.95 1.18 8.76
N SER A 185 9.06 1.12 9.50
CA SER A 185 9.26 0.13 10.54
C SER A 185 8.30 0.31 11.73
N GLU A 186 7.27 1.15 11.70
CA GLU A 186 6.25 1.18 12.77
C GLU A 186 4.93 0.56 12.32
N ASN A 187 4.74 0.44 11.01
CA ASN A 187 3.59 -0.27 10.45
C ASN A 187 3.81 -1.78 10.63
N ARG A 188 3.49 -2.29 11.82
CA ARG A 188 3.54 -3.72 12.17
C ARG A 188 2.27 -4.45 11.71
N TRP A 189 2.21 -5.76 11.92
CA TRP A 189 1.13 -6.62 11.41
C TRP A 189 1.07 -6.70 9.87
N ARG A 190 2.25 -6.87 9.25
CA ARG A 190 2.39 -7.01 7.80
C ARG A 190 1.75 -8.29 7.29
N TRP A 191 1.13 -8.25 6.13
CA TRP A 191 0.54 -9.41 5.48
C TRP A 191 1.15 -9.67 4.11
N HIS A 192 1.31 -10.96 3.78
CA HIS A 192 1.72 -11.36 2.45
C HIS A 192 0.50 -11.30 1.51
N SER A 193 0.65 -10.68 0.33
CA SER A 193 -0.46 -10.46 -0.62
C SER A 193 -1.28 -11.73 -0.92
N TRP A 194 -0.62 -12.87 -1.10
CA TRP A 194 -1.33 -14.15 -1.29
C TRP A 194 -2.16 -14.59 -0.07
N ASP A 195 -1.62 -14.47 1.16
CA ASP A 195 -2.33 -14.95 2.35
C ASP A 195 -3.60 -14.13 2.61
N THR A 196 -3.56 -12.82 2.32
CA THR A 196 -4.71 -11.92 2.55
C THR A 196 -6.00 -12.43 1.93
N ILE A 197 -5.96 -12.85 0.66
CA ILE A 197 -7.16 -13.36 -0.02
C ILE A 197 -7.33 -14.86 0.25
N ALA A 198 -6.25 -15.64 0.23
CA ALA A 198 -6.35 -17.10 0.26
C ALA A 198 -6.76 -17.67 1.62
N ARG A 199 -6.54 -16.92 2.70
CA ARG A 199 -6.65 -17.44 4.08
C ARG A 199 -7.32 -16.51 5.08
N TYR A 200 -7.24 -15.19 4.88
CA TYR A 200 -7.59 -14.22 5.93
C TYR A 200 -8.68 -13.23 5.52
N HIS A 201 -9.32 -13.42 4.37
CA HIS A 201 -10.44 -12.59 3.91
C HIS A 201 -10.14 -11.08 3.85
N ILE A 202 -8.89 -10.70 3.58
CA ILE A 202 -8.46 -9.30 3.45
C ILE A 202 -8.42 -8.90 1.97
N PHE A 203 -9.45 -8.20 1.50
CA PHE A 203 -9.58 -7.68 0.13
C PHE A 203 -10.65 -6.57 0.06
N ARG A 204 -10.57 -5.70 -0.95
CA ARG A 204 -11.70 -4.83 -1.30
C ARG A 204 -12.76 -5.65 -2.04
N ASP A 205 -12.38 -6.20 -3.20
CA ASP A 205 -13.16 -7.18 -3.93
C ASP A 205 -12.32 -8.38 -4.36
N LYS A 206 -12.93 -9.58 -4.39
CA LYS A 206 -12.22 -10.84 -4.69
C LYS A 206 -11.70 -10.93 -6.12
N TYR A 207 -12.40 -10.33 -7.07
CA TYR A 207 -12.03 -10.42 -8.49
C TYR A 207 -10.80 -9.57 -8.84
N GLU A 208 -10.44 -8.62 -7.98
CA GLU A 208 -9.39 -7.62 -8.23
C GLU A 208 -8.00 -8.22 -8.44
N ARG A 209 -7.72 -9.34 -7.76
CA ARG A 209 -6.40 -9.98 -7.73
C ARG A 209 -6.55 -11.48 -7.97
N SER A 210 -5.64 -12.03 -8.78
CA SER A 210 -5.60 -13.48 -9.01
C SER A 210 -4.89 -14.19 -7.87
N VAL A 211 -5.57 -15.13 -7.22
CA VAL A 211 -4.99 -16.00 -6.21
C VAL A 211 -4.63 -17.33 -6.83
N ARG A 212 -3.34 -17.66 -6.80
CA ARG A 212 -2.87 -19.00 -7.22
C ARG A 212 -3.37 -20.05 -6.22
N PRO A 213 -3.70 -21.28 -6.65
CA PRO A 213 -4.14 -22.33 -5.73
C PRO A 213 -3.12 -22.65 -4.63
N THR A 214 -1.83 -22.50 -4.94
CA THR A 214 -0.73 -22.71 -4.00
C THR A 214 0.01 -21.41 -3.72
N LYS A 215 0.46 -21.26 -2.47
CA LYS A 215 1.28 -20.11 -2.06
C LYS A 215 2.59 -20.12 -2.87
N PRO A 216 2.96 -19.00 -3.53
CA PRO A 216 4.22 -18.90 -4.25
C PRO A 216 5.42 -19.18 -3.31
N THR A 217 6.38 -19.95 -3.81
CA THR A 217 7.67 -20.15 -3.14
C THR A 217 8.59 -18.96 -3.41
N GLY A 218 9.36 -18.51 -2.41
CA GLY A 218 10.33 -17.41 -2.58
C GLY A 218 9.76 -16.00 -2.44
N GLY A 219 8.91 -15.76 -1.43
CA GLY A 219 8.42 -14.41 -1.09
C GLY A 219 9.55 -13.45 -0.67
N VAL A 220 9.26 -12.14 -0.69
CA VAL A 220 10.21 -11.09 -0.30
C VAL A 220 10.63 -11.28 1.15
N LYS A 221 11.94 -11.28 1.41
CA LYS A 221 12.56 -11.40 2.74
C LYS A 221 13.48 -10.20 2.97
N SER A 222 12.87 -9.03 3.07
CA SER A 222 13.55 -7.75 3.30
C SER A 222 12.99 -7.11 4.56
N SER A 223 13.81 -6.37 5.31
CA SER A 223 13.36 -5.56 6.44
C SER A 223 12.44 -4.40 6.03
N ILE A 224 12.39 -4.05 4.75
CA ILE A 224 11.41 -3.09 4.22
C ILE A 224 10.00 -3.71 4.24
N ASP A 225 9.89 -4.95 3.79
CA ASP A 225 8.63 -5.70 3.72
C ASP A 225 8.21 -6.29 5.06
N TRP A 226 9.18 -6.79 5.81
CA TRP A 226 9.01 -7.46 7.09
C TRP A 226 9.98 -6.83 8.08
N PRO A 227 9.61 -5.70 8.71
CA PRO A 227 10.48 -5.00 9.66
C PRO A 227 11.08 -5.91 10.73
N GLU A 228 10.33 -6.93 11.14
CA GLU A 228 10.75 -7.94 12.11
C GLU A 228 11.98 -8.77 11.68
N ILE A 229 12.36 -8.74 10.40
CA ILE A 229 13.63 -9.32 9.96
C ILE A 229 14.81 -8.54 10.55
N ALA A 230 14.71 -7.22 10.68
CA ALA A 230 15.75 -6.43 11.32
C ALA A 230 15.86 -6.76 12.82
N ASP A 231 14.71 -6.91 13.49
CA ASP A 231 14.64 -7.33 14.90
C ASP A 231 15.27 -8.73 15.11
N GLU A 232 14.93 -9.70 14.25
CA GLU A 232 15.50 -11.06 14.29
C GLU A 232 17.02 -11.05 14.07
N LEU A 233 17.51 -10.29 13.06
CA LEU A 233 18.94 -10.17 12.80
C LEU A 233 19.68 -9.51 13.96
N TYR A 234 19.07 -8.51 14.59
CA TYR A 234 19.62 -7.88 15.79
C TYR A 234 19.73 -8.88 16.94
N LEU A 235 18.67 -9.65 17.21
CA LEU A 235 18.66 -10.66 18.27
C LEU A 235 19.69 -11.77 18.05
N ILE A 236 19.89 -12.20 16.81
CA ILE A 236 20.96 -13.17 16.46
C ILE A 236 22.34 -12.56 16.76
N GLY A 237 22.57 -11.30 16.37
CA GLY A 237 23.83 -10.60 16.69
C GLY A 237 24.06 -10.49 18.20
N ALA A 238 23.05 -10.02 18.93
CA ALA A 238 23.09 -9.87 20.39
C ALA A 238 23.31 -11.21 21.13
N MET A 239 22.80 -12.32 20.59
CA MET A 239 23.04 -13.66 21.12
C MET A 239 24.52 -14.06 21.03
N HIS A 240 25.19 -13.75 19.92
CA HIS A 240 26.62 -13.98 19.77
C HIS A 240 27.43 -13.15 20.76
N ASP A 241 27.13 -11.85 20.87
CA ASP A 241 27.77 -10.95 21.82
C ASP A 241 27.60 -11.45 23.27
N TYR A 242 26.40 -11.90 23.64
CA TYR A 242 26.13 -12.48 24.95
C TYR A 242 27.01 -13.70 25.26
N TRP A 243 27.14 -14.64 24.32
CA TRP A 243 27.98 -15.84 24.51
C TRP A 243 29.47 -15.54 24.52
N ASP A 244 29.90 -14.51 23.80
CA ASP A 244 31.28 -14.01 23.81
C ASP A 244 31.57 -13.07 25.00
N SER A 245 30.61 -12.96 25.95
CA SER A 245 30.69 -12.10 27.13
C SER A 245 30.93 -10.63 26.80
N GLN A 246 30.48 -10.19 25.63
CA GLN A 246 30.47 -8.79 25.21
C GLN A 246 29.25 -8.04 25.78
N PRO A 247 29.32 -6.71 25.90
CA PRO A 247 28.17 -5.91 26.31
C PRO A 247 27.00 -6.04 25.32
N VAL A 248 25.81 -6.33 25.84
CA VAL A 248 24.55 -6.37 25.08
C VAL A 248 23.64 -5.24 25.54
N ASP A 249 23.04 -4.54 24.57
CA ASP A 249 22.06 -3.49 24.81
C ASP A 249 20.70 -4.13 25.15
N LYS A 250 20.40 -4.21 26.45
CA LYS A 250 19.20 -4.89 26.97
C LYS A 250 17.90 -4.24 26.49
N ASP A 251 17.89 -2.91 26.33
CA ASP A 251 16.69 -2.17 25.93
C ASP A 251 16.33 -2.50 24.49
N LYS A 252 17.32 -2.56 23.59
CA LYS A 252 17.10 -2.99 22.19
C LYS A 252 16.70 -4.45 22.07
N VAL A 253 17.24 -5.33 22.92
CA VAL A 253 16.81 -6.74 22.95
C VAL A 253 15.34 -6.82 23.37
N TRP A 254 14.94 -6.04 24.39
CA TRP A 254 13.54 -6.00 24.84
C TRP A 254 12.61 -5.49 23.73
N GLU A 255 12.95 -4.35 23.11
CA GLU A 255 12.20 -3.77 22.00
C GLU A 255 12.04 -4.75 20.83
N ALA A 256 13.13 -5.40 20.40
CA ALA A 256 13.08 -6.39 19.32
C ALA A 256 12.19 -7.60 19.67
N LEU A 257 12.20 -8.06 20.93
CA LEU A 257 11.31 -9.14 21.38
C LEU A 257 9.84 -8.72 21.39
N GLU A 258 9.54 -7.47 21.78
CA GLU A 258 8.17 -6.92 21.70
C GLU A 258 7.70 -6.81 20.24
N HIS A 259 8.57 -6.35 19.34
CA HIS A 259 8.27 -6.30 17.90
C HIS A 259 7.98 -7.68 17.31
N LEU A 260 8.69 -8.74 17.74
CA LEU A 260 8.41 -10.11 17.32
C LEU A 260 7.05 -10.65 17.80
N GLN A 261 6.37 -9.98 18.73
CA GLN A 261 4.98 -10.28 19.08
C GLN A 261 3.98 -9.54 18.19
N GLN A 262 4.41 -8.56 17.40
CA GLN A 262 3.57 -7.72 16.53
C GLN A 262 3.65 -8.13 15.05
N ILE A 263 3.69 -9.44 14.80
CA ILE A 263 3.81 -10.02 13.46
C ILE A 263 2.61 -10.90 13.14
N THR A 264 2.39 -11.18 11.86
CA THR A 264 1.30 -12.06 11.40
C THR A 264 1.82 -13.45 11.04
N PRO A 265 0.95 -14.46 10.90
CA PRO A 265 1.33 -15.77 10.37
C PRO A 265 1.94 -15.75 8.95
N SER A 266 1.82 -14.64 8.21
CA SER A 266 2.50 -14.47 6.92
C SER A 266 3.99 -14.22 7.05
N SER A 267 4.45 -13.78 8.22
CA SER A 267 5.83 -13.37 8.46
C SER A 267 6.83 -14.52 8.22
N PRO A 268 7.97 -14.25 7.56
CA PRO A 268 9.05 -15.22 7.40
C PRO A 268 9.65 -15.72 8.72
N VAL A 269 9.53 -14.94 9.81
CA VAL A 269 10.07 -15.30 11.13
C VAL A 269 8.99 -15.82 12.08
N TRP A 270 7.75 -16.02 11.59
CA TRP A 270 6.62 -16.47 12.42
C TRP A 270 6.94 -17.70 13.27
N SER A 271 7.59 -18.71 12.70
CA SER A 271 7.95 -19.95 13.41
C SER A 271 9.02 -19.75 14.48
N ASN A 272 9.88 -18.74 14.32
CA ASN A 272 11.08 -18.54 15.13
C ASN A 272 10.92 -17.41 16.15
N ARG A 273 9.80 -16.69 16.17
CA ARG A 273 9.56 -15.53 17.04
C ARG A 273 9.80 -15.76 18.53
N ASN A 274 9.74 -17.01 18.99
CA ASN A 274 9.96 -17.41 20.38
C ASN A 274 11.25 -18.23 20.59
N ALA A 275 12.16 -18.26 19.60
CA ALA A 275 13.39 -19.07 19.66
C ALA A 275 14.48 -18.49 20.58
N HIS A 276 14.37 -17.21 20.96
CA HIS A 276 15.39 -16.43 21.69
C HIS A 276 15.44 -16.73 23.20
N THR A 277 15.52 -18.00 23.58
CA THR A 277 15.50 -18.44 24.99
C THR A 277 16.71 -17.98 25.81
N TRP A 278 17.82 -17.63 25.17
CA TRP A 278 19.03 -17.08 25.81
C TRP A 278 18.76 -15.77 26.56
N THR A 279 17.75 -15.01 26.14
CA THR A 279 17.36 -13.73 26.74
C THR A 279 16.81 -13.86 28.15
N LYS A 280 16.32 -15.04 28.56
CA LYS A 280 15.83 -15.28 29.93
C LYS A 280 16.91 -14.95 30.98
N ASN A 281 18.12 -15.45 30.75
CA ASN A 281 19.26 -15.22 31.64
C ASN A 281 19.82 -13.79 31.53
N LEU A 282 19.53 -13.07 30.44
CA LEU A 282 19.98 -11.68 30.26
C LEU A 282 19.18 -10.72 31.14
N PHE A 283 17.90 -11.01 31.37
CA PHE A 283 16.97 -10.17 32.13
C PHE A 283 16.77 -10.61 33.60
N GLU A 284 17.33 -11.75 34.00
CA GLU A 284 17.51 -12.13 35.41
C GLU A 284 18.63 -11.30 36.07
#